data_AF-A0A3A4XG06-F1
#
_entry.id   AF-A0A3A4XG06-F1
#
_cell.length_a   1.000
_cell.length_b   1.000
_cell.length_c   1.000
_cell.angle_alpha   90.00
_cell.angle_beta   90.00
_cell.angle_gamma   90.00
#
_symmetry.space_group_name_H-M   'P 1'
#
loop_
_entity.id
_entity.type
_entity.pdbx_description
1 polymer ?
#
loop_
_entity_poly.entity_id
_entity_poly.type
_entity_poly.pdbx_seq_one_letter_code
_entity_poly.pdbx_strand_id
1 'polypeptide(L)'
;MNVVIGILILTLGRKLFWFFVALVGLVAGSRIAEAYLAPESFWTALLVGVAGGLVGALLALFFQKLAIGVAGFVAGGVVAAHFAARLSVDAPLPAYVVGGILGAVLLYLVFDWGLILLSSVAGATLIVQTLNRPPLQEMLFYMLLTAAGVFIQAQLLRGRAKPLP
;
A
#
# COMPACT_ATOMS: atom_id res chain seq x y z
N MET A 1 -2.35 -9.78 29.91
CA MET A 1 -3.10 -8.71 29.20
C MET A 1 -2.18 -7.82 28.35
N ASN A 2 -1.06 -7.35 28.89
CA ASN A 2 -0.14 -6.44 28.20
C ASN A 2 0.59 -7.04 26.98
N VAL A 3 0.75 -8.37 26.91
CA VAL A 3 1.34 -9.06 25.73
C VAL A 3 0.38 -9.05 24.54
N VAL A 4 -0.93 -9.22 24.77
CA VAL A 4 -1.95 -9.17 23.71
C VAL A 4 -2.09 -7.74 23.19
N ILE A 5 -2.07 -6.75 24.09
CA ILE A 5 -2.11 -5.33 23.76
C ILE A 5 -0.80 -4.91 23.06
N GLY A 6 0.35 -5.42 23.49
CA GLY A 6 1.66 -5.20 22.86
C GLY A 6 1.75 -5.81 21.47
N ILE A 7 1.21 -7.02 21.27
CA ILE A 7 1.08 -7.64 19.93
C ILE A 7 0.08 -6.85 19.08
N LEU A 8 -1.03 -6.37 19.64
CA LEU A 8 -1.98 -5.50 18.92
C LEU A 8 -1.31 -4.18 18.48
N ILE A 9 -0.58 -3.52 19.37
CA ILE A 9 0.04 -2.21 19.11
C ILE A 9 1.26 -2.34 18.17
N LEU A 10 2.11 -3.37 18.35
CA LEU A 10 3.21 -3.68 17.42
C LEU A 10 2.71 -4.07 16.02
N THR A 11 1.47 -4.54 15.92
CA THR A 11 0.86 -4.84 14.63
C THR A 11 0.13 -3.64 14.01
N LEU A 12 -0.22 -2.60 14.76
CA LEU A 12 -1.05 -1.45 14.31
C LEU A 12 -0.31 -0.35 13.50
N GLY A 13 0.85 -0.69 12.90
CA GLY A 13 1.58 0.13 11.92
C GLY A 13 1.20 -0.18 10.47
N ARG A 14 2.15 -0.68 9.66
CA ARG A 14 2.07 -1.20 8.26
C ARG A 14 0.84 -2.05 7.86
N LYS A 15 -0.07 -2.35 8.80
CA LYS A 15 -1.33 -3.10 8.68
C LYS A 15 -2.33 -2.55 7.67
N LEU A 16 -2.24 -1.27 7.28
CA LEU A 16 -3.11 -0.76 6.22
C LEU A 16 -2.83 -1.44 4.86
N PHE A 17 -1.62 -1.94 4.60
CA PHE A 17 -1.35 -2.62 3.33
C PHE A 17 -2.15 -3.90 3.18
N TRP A 18 -2.06 -4.80 4.17
CA TRP A 18 -2.78 -6.06 4.15
C TRP A 18 -4.29 -5.82 4.00
N PHE A 19 -4.85 -4.86 4.74
CA PHE A 19 -6.26 -4.53 4.64
C PHE A 19 -6.62 -3.91 3.28
N PHE A 20 -5.79 -3.01 2.76
CA PHE A 20 -5.97 -2.42 1.43
C PHE A 20 -5.95 -3.49 0.34
N VAL A 21 -4.96 -4.38 0.34
CA VAL A 21 -4.86 -5.49 -0.62
C VAL A 21 -6.03 -6.46 -0.46
N ALA A 22 -6.51 -6.69 0.77
CA ALA A 22 -7.71 -7.47 1.00
C ALA A 22 -8.96 -6.83 0.38
N LEU A 23 -9.11 -5.51 0.54
CA LEU A 23 -10.22 -4.75 -0.03
C LEU A 23 -10.17 -4.75 -1.56
N VAL A 24 -8.99 -4.51 -2.14
CA VAL A 24 -8.76 -4.57 -3.58
C VAL A 24 -8.99 -5.98 -4.10
N GLY A 25 -8.52 -7.01 -3.39
CA GLY A 25 -8.78 -8.41 -3.73
C GLY A 25 -10.25 -8.79 -3.66
N LEU A 26 -11.01 -8.17 -2.74
CA LEU A 26 -12.46 -8.34 -2.64
C LEU A 26 -13.18 -7.72 -3.82
N VAL A 27 -12.85 -6.47 -4.17
CA VAL A 27 -13.44 -5.79 -5.33
C VAL A 27 -13.04 -6.51 -6.63
N ALA A 28 -11.77 -6.88 -6.79
CA ALA A 28 -11.32 -7.62 -7.96
C ALA A 28 -11.99 -9.00 -8.06
N GLY A 29 -12.09 -9.73 -6.94
CA GLY A 29 -12.76 -11.02 -6.87
C GLY A 29 -14.25 -10.94 -7.23
N SER A 30 -14.95 -9.92 -6.73
CA SER A 30 -16.36 -9.72 -7.07
C SER A 30 -16.55 -9.37 -8.55
N ARG A 31 -15.67 -8.53 -9.12
CA ARG A 31 -15.69 -8.19 -10.56
C ARG A 31 -15.42 -9.39 -11.47
N ILE A 32 -14.47 -10.25 -11.08
CA ILE A 32 -14.19 -11.50 -11.79
C ILE A 32 -15.40 -12.44 -11.70
N ALA A 33 -16.05 -12.50 -10.53
CA ALA A 33 -17.28 -13.28 -10.38
C ALA A 33 -18.37 -12.77 -11.33
N GLU A 34 -18.65 -11.47 -11.33
CA GLU A 34 -19.60 -10.84 -12.25
C GLU A 34 -19.29 -11.13 -13.73
N ALA A 35 -18.02 -11.04 -14.13
CA ALA A 35 -17.61 -11.17 -15.53
C ALA A 35 -17.61 -12.62 -16.05
N TYR A 36 -17.20 -13.60 -15.24
CA TYR A 36 -16.99 -14.98 -15.71
C TYR A 36 -18.02 -15.98 -15.19
N LEU A 37 -18.62 -15.71 -14.03
CA LEU A 37 -19.56 -16.64 -13.39
C LEU A 37 -21.02 -16.21 -13.58
N ALA A 38 -21.28 -15.04 -14.18
CA ALA A 38 -22.61 -14.43 -14.37
C ALA A 38 -23.56 -14.72 -13.18
N PRO A 39 -23.17 -14.36 -11.95
CA PRO A 39 -23.82 -14.84 -10.75
C PRO A 39 -25.22 -14.26 -10.65
N GLU A 40 -26.24 -15.11 -10.76
CA GLU A 40 -27.64 -14.70 -10.53
C GLU A 40 -27.90 -14.31 -9.06
N SER A 41 -26.98 -14.69 -8.16
CA SER A 41 -27.13 -14.50 -6.70
C SER A 41 -25.99 -13.68 -6.11
N PHE A 42 -26.35 -12.59 -5.42
CA PHE A 42 -25.45 -11.72 -4.64
C PHE A 42 -24.47 -12.50 -3.73
N TRP A 43 -24.93 -13.61 -3.14
CA TRP A 43 -24.13 -14.43 -2.22
C TRP A 43 -22.93 -15.08 -2.89
N THR A 44 -23.01 -15.43 -4.17
CA THR A 44 -21.90 -16.05 -4.91
C THR A 44 -20.83 -15.01 -5.26
N ALA A 45 -21.23 -13.82 -5.70
CA ALA A 45 -20.31 -12.69 -5.92
C ALA A 45 -19.59 -12.28 -4.63
N LEU A 46 -20.31 -12.25 -3.50
CA LEU A 46 -19.72 -11.96 -2.19
C LEU A 46 -18.73 -13.05 -1.75
N LEU A 47 -19.06 -14.33 -1.91
CA LEU A 47 -18.17 -15.44 -1.56
C LEU A 47 -16.86 -15.41 -2.34
N VAL A 48 -16.93 -15.21 -3.66
CA VAL A 48 -15.72 -15.12 -4.51
C VAL A 48 -14.92 -13.87 -4.19
N GLY A 49 -15.59 -12.74 -3.94
CA GLY A 49 -14.95 -11.52 -3.45
C GLY A 49 -14.21 -11.76 -2.13
N VAL A 50 -14.87 -12.33 -1.12
CA VAL A 50 -14.25 -12.64 0.17
C VAL A 50 -13.07 -13.59 0.00
N ALA A 51 -13.18 -14.62 -0.83
CA ALA A 51 -12.08 -15.53 -1.14
C ALA A 51 -10.89 -14.79 -1.78
N GLY A 52 -11.16 -13.95 -2.79
CA GLY A 52 -10.14 -13.11 -3.44
C GLY A 52 -9.47 -12.14 -2.46
N GLY A 53 -10.25 -11.51 -1.58
CA GLY A 53 -9.76 -10.63 -0.52
C GLY A 53 -8.91 -11.37 0.51
N LEU A 54 -9.30 -12.57 0.92
CA LEU A 54 -8.50 -13.42 1.84
C LEU A 54 -7.18 -13.85 1.22
N VAL A 55 -7.18 -14.27 -0.05
CA VAL A 55 -5.96 -14.64 -0.78
C VAL A 55 -5.03 -13.43 -0.90
N GLY A 56 -5.56 -12.30 -1.35
CA GLY A 56 -4.80 -11.04 -1.44
C GLY A 56 -4.23 -10.63 -0.08
N ALA A 57 -5.02 -10.78 0.98
CA ALA A 57 -4.62 -10.51 2.34
C ALA A 57 -3.42 -11.36 2.77
N LEU A 58 -3.51 -12.68 2.58
CA LEU A 58 -2.46 -13.62 2.95
C LEU A 58 -1.17 -13.36 2.18
N LEU A 59 -1.28 -13.13 0.87
CA LEU A 59 -0.15 -12.77 0.03
C LEU A 59 0.52 -11.48 0.50
N ALA A 60 -0.28 -10.46 0.83
CA ALA A 60 0.23 -9.20 1.35
C ALA A 60 1.00 -9.40 2.67
N LEU A 61 0.45 -10.16 3.62
CA LEU A 61 1.12 -10.41 4.90
C LEU A 61 2.48 -11.09 4.75
N PHE A 62 2.58 -12.04 3.82
CA PHE A 62 3.80 -12.80 3.61
C PHE A 62 4.85 -12.03 2.80
N PHE A 63 4.44 -11.40 1.69
CA PHE A 63 5.37 -10.80 0.74
C PHE A 63 5.68 -9.33 0.99
N GLN A 64 4.87 -8.58 1.73
CA GLN A 64 5.04 -7.13 1.89
C GLN A 64 6.44 -6.76 2.39
N LYS A 65 6.85 -7.33 3.53
CA LYS A 65 8.12 -6.93 4.16
C LYS A 65 9.31 -7.29 3.28
N LEU A 66 9.25 -8.46 2.65
CA LEU A 66 10.31 -9.02 1.84
C LEU A 66 10.43 -8.27 0.50
N ALA A 67 9.31 -7.98 -0.16
CA ALA A 67 9.27 -7.19 -1.38
C ALA A 67 9.84 -5.78 -1.17
N ILE A 68 9.45 -5.10 -0.08
CA ILE A 68 9.95 -3.76 0.24
C ILE A 68 11.46 -3.76 0.53
N GLY A 69 11.92 -4.73 1.34
CA GLY A 69 13.33 -4.85 1.69
C GLY A 69 14.19 -5.17 0.48
N VAL A 70 13.80 -6.17 -0.32
CA VAL A 70 14.56 -6.60 -1.50
C VAL A 70 14.53 -5.53 -2.59
N ALA A 71 13.36 -4.95 -2.90
CA ALA A 71 13.26 -3.90 -3.92
C ALA A 71 14.07 -2.67 -3.52
N GLY A 72 13.97 -2.24 -2.27
CA GLY A 72 14.75 -1.10 -1.77
C GLY A 72 16.26 -1.39 -1.73
N PHE A 73 16.65 -2.62 -1.36
CA PHE A 73 18.06 -3.02 -1.38
C PHE A 73 18.66 -3.04 -2.78
N VAL A 74 17.96 -3.66 -3.74
CA VAL A 74 18.42 -3.73 -5.12
C VAL A 74 18.47 -2.33 -5.73
N ALA A 75 17.40 -1.54 -5.59
CA ALA A 75 17.33 -0.18 -6.12
C ALA A 75 18.39 0.73 -5.50
N GLY A 76 18.55 0.69 -4.16
CA GLY A 76 19.55 1.48 -3.45
C GLY A 76 20.98 1.10 -3.82
N GLY A 77 21.26 -0.20 -3.95
CA GLY A 77 22.56 -0.70 -4.39
C GLY A 77 22.91 -0.24 -5.80
N VAL A 78 21.95 -0.33 -6.74
CA VAL A 78 22.13 0.14 -8.13
C VAL A 78 22.36 1.65 -8.18
N VAL A 79 21.59 2.45 -7.43
CA VAL A 79 21.77 3.91 -7.37
C VAL A 79 23.16 4.26 -6.80
N ALA A 80 23.58 3.60 -5.72
CA ALA A 80 24.90 3.83 -5.14
C ALA A 80 26.04 3.42 -6.08
N ALA A 81 25.89 2.30 -6.79
CA ALA A 81 26.85 1.86 -7.80
C ALA A 81 26.99 2.89 -8.94
N HIS A 82 25.86 3.42 -9.44
CA HIS A 82 25.90 4.49 -10.44
C HIS A 82 26.57 5.77 -9.92
N PHE A 83 26.32 6.13 -8.66
CA PHE A 83 26.94 7.31 -8.05
C PHE A 83 28.44 7.13 -7.85
N ALA A 84 28.88 5.96 -7.37
CA ALA A 84 30.30 5.62 -7.23
C ALA A 84 31.03 5.62 -8.58
N ALA A 85 30.40 5.07 -9.63
CA ALA A 85 30.95 5.08 -10.98
C ALA A 85 31.14 6.51 -11.52
N ARG A 86 30.23 7.44 -11.19
CA ARG A 86 30.36 8.86 -11.57
C ARG A 86 31.49 9.57 -10.83
N LEU A 87 31.81 9.13 -9.62
CA LEU A 87 32.90 9.66 -8.80
C LEU A 87 34.26 9.00 -9.12
N SER A 88 34.31 8.06 -10.08
CA SER A 88 35.51 7.27 -10.41
C SER A 88 36.09 6.53 -9.20
N VAL A 89 35.24 6.18 -8.23
CA VAL A 89 35.64 5.41 -7.03
C VAL A 89 35.41 3.94 -7.30
N ASP A 90 36.46 3.13 -7.20
CA ASP A 90 36.36 1.67 -7.18
C ASP A 90 35.66 1.22 -5.90
N ALA A 91 34.34 1.11 -5.93
CA ALA A 91 33.57 0.64 -4.78
C ALA A 91 32.68 -0.55 -5.17
N PRO A 92 33.24 -1.77 -5.29
CA PRO A 92 32.51 -2.89 -5.88
C PRO A 92 31.46 -3.51 -4.94
N LEU A 93 31.74 -3.64 -3.64
CA LEU A 93 30.83 -4.32 -2.70
C LEU A 93 30.33 -3.44 -1.54
N PRO A 94 31.20 -2.68 -0.83
CA PRO A 94 30.76 -1.94 0.36
C PRO A 94 29.77 -0.82 0.02
N ALA A 95 30.00 -0.06 -1.06
CA ALA A 95 29.08 0.99 -1.49
C ALA A 95 27.73 0.42 -1.96
N TYR A 96 27.72 -0.74 -2.60
CA TYR A 96 26.48 -1.43 -2.99
C TYR A 96 25.69 -1.87 -1.77
N VAL A 97 26.35 -2.44 -0.75
CA VAL A 97 25.68 -2.87 0.50
C VAL A 97 25.15 -1.67 1.28
N VAL A 98 25.93 -0.60 1.43
CA VAL A 98 25.50 0.62 2.12
C VAL A 98 24.35 1.27 1.36
N GLY A 99 24.47 1.40 0.03
CA GLY A 99 23.41 1.90 -0.83
C GLY A 99 22.14 1.07 -0.73
N GLY A 100 22.27 -0.26 -0.70
CA GLY A 100 21.14 -1.17 -0.56
C GLY A 100 20.47 -1.06 0.81
N ILE A 101 21.23 -1.02 1.91
CA ILE A 101 20.64 -0.82 3.24
C ILE A 101 19.90 0.52 3.30
N LEU A 102 20.53 1.59 2.81
CA LEU A 102 19.90 2.92 2.74
C LEU A 102 18.64 2.90 1.87
N GLY A 103 18.68 2.25 0.71
CA GLY A 103 17.53 2.11 -0.18
C GLY A 103 16.40 1.28 0.43
N ALA A 104 16.71 0.21 1.16
CA ALA A 104 15.73 -0.59 1.89
C ALA A 104 15.05 0.23 2.99
N VAL A 105 15.83 0.99 3.76
CA VAL A 105 15.30 1.91 4.80
C VAL A 105 14.46 3.01 4.17
N LEU A 106 14.94 3.63 3.09
CA LEU A 106 14.24 4.71 2.41
C LEU A 106 12.92 4.23 1.78
N LEU A 107 12.94 3.08 1.10
CA LEU A 107 11.71 2.50 0.53
C LEU A 107 10.75 2.07 1.63
N TYR A 108 11.25 1.56 2.75
CA TYR A 108 10.42 1.29 3.93
C TYR A 108 9.71 2.55 4.45
N LEU A 109 10.40 3.69 4.53
CA LEU A 109 9.83 4.97 4.97
C LEU A 109 8.82 5.54 3.96
N VAL A 110 9.10 5.42 2.66
CA VAL A 110 8.22 5.92 1.59
C VAL A 110 7.01 5.02 1.37
N PHE A 111 7.11 3.72 1.68
CA PHE A 111 6.04 2.76 1.42
C PHE A 111 4.71 3.17 2.04
N ASP A 112 4.72 3.59 3.30
CA ASP A 112 3.50 4.01 4.00
C ASP A 112 2.84 5.22 3.31
N TRP A 113 3.62 6.16 2.79
CA TRP A 113 3.11 7.28 1.98
C TRP A 113 2.51 6.81 0.65
N GLY A 114 3.16 5.83 0.00
CA GLY A 114 2.62 5.20 -1.21
C GLY A 114 1.26 4.55 -0.96
N LEU A 115 1.08 3.89 0.19
CA LEU A 115 -0.22 3.32 0.57
C LEU A 115 -1.27 4.38 0.82
N ILE A 116 -0.91 5.49 1.47
CA ILE A 116 -1.85 6.59 1.71
C ILE A 116 -2.37 7.12 0.38
N LEU A 117 -1.47 7.34 -0.58
CA LEU A 117 -1.84 7.82 -1.91
C LEU A 117 -2.74 6.82 -2.64
N LEU A 118 -2.32 5.55 -2.73
CA LEU A 118 -3.09 4.51 -3.41
C LEU A 118 -4.46 4.28 -2.78
N SER A 119 -4.53 4.27 -1.45
CA SER A 119 -5.78 4.11 -0.69
C SER A 119 -6.74 5.27 -0.91
N SER A 120 -6.22 6.50 -0.92
CA SER A 120 -7.02 7.71 -1.14
C SER A 120 -7.56 7.77 -2.56
N VAL A 121 -6.72 7.42 -3.55
CA VAL A 121 -7.12 7.31 -4.96
C VAL A 121 -8.18 6.23 -5.13
N ALA A 122 -7.94 5.01 -4.65
CA ALA A 122 -8.88 3.92 -4.78
C ALA A 122 -10.22 4.22 -4.08
N GLY A 123 -10.18 4.79 -2.87
CA GLY A 123 -11.37 5.22 -2.14
C GLY A 123 -12.14 6.30 -2.88
N ALA A 124 -11.45 7.30 -3.44
CA ALA A 124 -12.07 8.34 -4.25
C ALA A 124 -12.72 7.76 -5.52
N THR A 125 -12.03 6.85 -6.22
CA THR A 125 -12.58 6.17 -7.42
C THR A 125 -13.88 5.44 -7.08
N LEU A 126 -13.90 4.67 -5.99
CA LEU A 126 -15.08 3.90 -5.59
C LEU A 126 -16.27 4.82 -5.26
N ILE A 127 -16.04 5.90 -4.51
CA ILE A 127 -17.10 6.85 -4.16
C ILE A 127 -17.65 7.52 -5.42
N VAL A 128 -16.77 8.02 -6.28
CA VAL A 128 -17.13 8.80 -7.46
C VAL A 128 -17.92 7.96 -8.47
N GLN A 129 -17.52 6.69 -8.68
CA GLN A 129 -18.24 5.75 -9.54
C GLN A 129 -19.67 5.48 -9.08
N THR A 130 -19.94 5.53 -7.76
CA THR A 130 -21.31 5.31 -7.23
C THR A 130 -22.25 6.51 -7.41
N LEU A 131 -21.71 7.71 -7.59
CA LEU A 131 -22.50 8.94 -7.67
C LEU A 131 -23.04 9.24 -9.08
N ASN A 132 -22.55 8.55 -10.12
CA ASN A 132 -22.96 8.63 -11.53
C ASN A 132 -23.21 10.08 -12.01
N ARG A 133 -22.21 10.96 -11.80
CA ARG A 133 -22.27 12.40 -12.10
C ARG A 133 -21.68 12.74 -13.48
N PRO A 134 -22.03 13.91 -14.06
CA PRO A 134 -21.41 14.34 -15.31
C PRO A 134 -19.88 14.54 -15.19
N PRO A 135 -19.10 14.35 -16.28
CA PRO A 135 -17.64 14.19 -16.22
C PRO A 135 -16.88 15.32 -15.52
N LEU A 136 -17.32 16.57 -15.71
CA LEU A 136 -16.68 17.73 -15.08
C LEU A 136 -16.84 17.72 -13.55
N GLN A 137 -18.04 17.36 -13.06
CA GLN A 137 -18.28 17.25 -11.62
C GLN A 137 -17.54 16.04 -11.06
N GLU A 138 -17.54 14.92 -11.79
CA GLU A 138 -16.82 13.70 -11.43
C GLU A 138 -15.34 13.98 -11.16
N MET A 139 -14.67 14.70 -12.07
CA MET A 139 -13.26 15.08 -11.93
C MET A 139 -13.00 15.97 -10.69
N LEU A 140 -13.88 16.94 -10.44
CA LEU A 140 -13.77 17.83 -9.28
C LEU A 140 -13.94 17.06 -7.95
N PHE A 141 -14.96 16.20 -7.87
CA PHE A 141 -15.17 15.34 -6.69
C PHE A 141 -14.02 14.37 -6.48
N TYR A 142 -13.51 13.78 -7.56
CA TYR A 142 -12.37 12.86 -7.48
C TYR A 142 -11.11 13.53 -6.93
N MET A 143 -10.75 14.72 -7.44
CA MET A 143 -9.60 15.46 -6.93
C MET A 143 -9.81 15.86 -5.46
N LEU A 144 -10.99 16.37 -5.11
CA LEU A 144 -11.30 16.81 -3.75
C LEU A 144 -11.27 15.64 -2.75
N LEU A 145 -11.87 14.51 -3.09
CA LEU A 145 -11.89 13.30 -2.25
C LEU A 145 -10.50 12.68 -2.11
N THR A 146 -9.71 12.65 -3.19
CA THR A 146 -8.33 12.15 -3.14
C THR A 146 -7.48 13.03 -2.23
N ALA A 147 -7.56 14.36 -2.40
CA ALA A 147 -6.82 15.31 -1.56
C ALA A 147 -7.24 15.21 -0.08
N ALA A 148 -8.54 15.11 0.19
CA ALA A 148 -9.06 14.92 1.54
C ALA A 148 -8.58 13.60 2.16
N GLY A 149 -8.62 12.51 1.40
CA GLY A 149 -8.12 11.20 1.83
C GLY A 149 -6.64 11.25 2.19
N VAL A 150 -5.81 11.84 1.33
CA VAL A 150 -4.36 11.97 1.57
C VAL A 150 -4.13 12.83 2.81
N PHE A 151 -4.82 13.95 2.95
CA PHE A 151 -4.67 14.86 4.09
C PHE A 151 -5.02 14.17 5.42
N ILE A 152 -6.17 13.51 5.49
CA ILE A 152 -6.64 12.81 6.70
C ILE A 152 -5.67 11.67 7.06
N GLN A 153 -5.33 10.82 6.11
CA GLN A 153 -4.44 9.68 6.36
C GLN A 153 -3.01 10.13 6.72
N ALA A 154 -2.51 11.22 6.12
CA ALA A 154 -1.21 11.80 6.45
C ALA A 154 -1.18 12.40 7.87
N GLN A 155 -2.27 13.05 8.31
CA GLN A 155 -2.36 13.54 9.69
C GLN A 155 -2.39 12.40 10.70
N LEU A 156 -3.12 11.32 10.42
CA LEU A 156 -3.15 10.13 11.27
C LEU A 156 -1.77 9.47 11.40
N LEU A 157 -0.99 9.44 10.31
CA LEU A 157 0.39 8.94 10.34
C LEU A 157 1.28 9.81 11.25
N ARG A 158 1.17 11.13 11.16
CA ARG A 158 1.93 12.08 12.02
C ARG A 158 1.52 12.00 13.49
N GLY A 159 0.23 11.81 13.78
CA GLY A 159 -0.28 11.67 15.14
C GLY A 159 0.25 10.44 15.88
N ARG A 160 0.53 9.35 15.17
CA ARG A 160 1.15 8.14 15.74
C ARG A 160 2.64 8.30 16.08
N ALA A 161 3.33 9.25 15.47
CA ALA A 161 4.75 9.48 15.69
C ALA A 161 5.07 10.36 16.91
N LYS A 162 4.06 10.99 17.54
CA LYS A 162 4.25 11.85 18.72
C LYS A 162 3.99 11.03 19.99
N PRO A 163 5.01 10.66 20.79
CA PRO A 163 4.76 10.11 22.12
C PRO A 163 4.07 11.19 22.97
N LEU A 164 3.05 10.79 23.74
CA LEU A 164 2.38 11.67 24.70
C LEU A 164 3.44 12.22 25.69
N PRO A 165 3.36 13.52 26.07
CA PRO A 165 4.24 14.12 27.06
C PRO A 165 4.09 13.48 28.43
#